data_AF-A0A1E8AYT4-F1
#
_entry.id   AF-A0A1E8AYT4-F1
#
_cell.length_a   1.000
_cell.length_b   1.000
_cell.length_c   1.000
_cell.angle_alpha   90.00
_cell.angle_beta   90.00
_cell.angle_gamma   90.00
#
_symmetry.space_group_name_H-M   'P 1'
#
loop_
_entity.id
_entity.type
_entity.pdbx_description
1 polymer ?
#
loop_
_entity_poly.entity_id
_entity_poly.type
_entity_poly.pdbx_seq_one_letter_code
_entity_poly.pdbx_strand_id
1 'polypeptide(L)'
;MIEEQKRMIKGYEGLYEITESGRIYSLSRKRFKVRCNDEYGFHIVKLSKNGETTNHKVFDLWKKAFPNLSESSFKGAKEKIY
;
A
#
# COMPACT_ATOMS: atom_id res chain seq x y z
N MET A 1 -5.52 19.26 11.13
CA MET A 1 -5.99 18.02 10.48
C MET A 1 -4.81 17.48 9.69
N ILE A 2 -4.30 16.29 10.00
CA ILE A 2 -3.14 15.73 9.31
C ILE A 2 -3.68 14.89 8.15
N GLU A 3 -3.77 15.48 6.97
CA GLU A 3 -4.11 14.76 5.75
C GLU A 3 -2.88 13.93 5.34
N GLU A 4 -2.86 12.65 5.71
CA GLU A 4 -1.88 11.70 5.19
C GLU A 4 -1.92 11.74 3.66
N GLN A 5 -0.78 12.03 3.01
CA GLN A 5 -0.71 12.05 1.55
C GLN A 5 -0.97 10.65 1.02
N LYS A 6 -1.99 10.52 0.18
CA LYS A 6 -2.29 9.29 -0.57
C LYS A 6 -2.07 9.53 -2.06
N ARG A 7 -1.49 8.53 -2.71
CA ARG A 7 -1.24 8.51 -4.14
C ARG A 7 -1.81 7.25 -4.77
N MET A 8 -2.24 7.35 -6.01
CA MET A 8 -2.70 6.19 -6.76
C MET A 8 -1.53 5.23 -7.02
N ILE A 9 -1.81 3.94 -6.93
CA ILE A 9 -0.80 2.91 -7.17
C ILE A 9 -0.59 2.77 -8.68
N LYS A 10 0.64 2.96 -9.15
CA LYS A 10 0.97 2.84 -10.58
C LYS A 10 0.68 1.42 -11.09
N GLY A 11 -0.17 1.31 -12.12
CA GLY A 11 -0.70 0.04 -12.63
C GLY A 11 -2.06 -0.38 -12.04
N TYR A 12 -2.49 0.27 -10.96
CA TYR A 12 -3.75 0.06 -10.26
C TYR A 12 -4.52 1.39 -10.04
N GLU A 13 -4.25 2.36 -10.90
CA GLU A 13 -4.83 3.70 -10.86
C GLU A 13 -6.36 3.63 -10.87
N GLY A 14 -7.02 4.40 -10.00
CA GLY A 14 -8.47 4.37 -9.82
C GLY A 14 -9.04 3.15 -9.06
N LEU A 15 -8.22 2.14 -8.74
CA LEU A 15 -8.65 0.95 -7.99
C LEU A 15 -8.10 0.95 -6.57
N TYR A 16 -6.81 1.29 -6.44
CA TYR A 16 -6.10 1.28 -5.17
C TYR A 16 -5.19 2.52 -5.04
N GLU A 17 -5.14 3.04 -3.82
CA GLU A 17 -4.27 4.13 -3.43
C GLU A 17 -3.35 3.65 -2.32
N ILE A 18 -2.21 4.31 -2.16
CA ILE A 18 -1.22 4.05 -1.11
C ILE A 18 -0.88 5.35 -0.40
N THR A 19 -0.83 5.32 0.94
CA THR A 19 -0.43 6.48 1.75
C THR A 19 1.08 6.57 1.90
N GLU A 20 1.59 7.74 2.27
CA GLU A 20 3.00 7.96 2.60
C GLU A 20 3.49 7.01 3.71
N SER A 21 2.61 6.60 4.63
CA SER A 21 2.92 5.64 5.69
C SER A 21 2.98 4.19 5.20
N GLY A 22 2.51 3.90 3.98
CA GLY A 22 2.48 2.55 3.41
C GLY A 22 1.15 1.82 3.51
N ARG A 23 0.05 2.50 3.87
CA ARG A 23 -1.28 1.89 3.93
C ARG A 23 -1.89 1.82 2.55
N ILE A 24 -2.50 0.69 2.20
CA ILE A 24 -3.22 0.56 0.92
C ILE A 24 -4.70 0.80 1.14
N TYR A 25 -5.24 1.82 0.47
CA TYR A 25 -6.65 2.11 0.43
C TYR A 25 -7.27 1.52 -0.84
N SER A 26 -8.36 0.78 -0.68
CA SER A 26 -9.13 0.30 -1.83
C SER A 26 -10.26 1.28 -2.13
N LEU A 27 -10.19 1.95 -3.27
CA LEU A 27 -11.24 2.88 -3.74
C LEU A 27 -12.56 2.15 -3.97
N SER A 28 -12.48 0.95 -4.56
CA SER A 28 -13.65 0.10 -4.84
C SER A 28 -14.44 -0.27 -3.57
N ARG A 29 -13.74 -0.55 -2.46
CA ARG A 29 -14.37 -0.90 -1.18
C ARG A 29 -14.40 0.24 -0.16
N LYS A 30 -13.87 1.41 -0.52
CA LYS A 30 -13.69 2.59 0.34
C LYS A 30 -13.09 2.27 1.73
N ARG A 31 -12.13 1.34 1.80
CA ARG A 31 -11.52 0.91 3.07
C ARG A 31 -10.03 0.61 2.92
N PHE A 32 -9.29 0.77 4.02
CA PHE A 32 -7.91 0.35 4.11
C PHE A 32 -7.81 -1.19 4.13
N LYS A 33 -6.85 -1.72 3.41
CA LYS A 33 -6.50 -3.14 3.42
C LYS A 33 -5.67 -3.42 4.65
N VAL A 34 -6.25 -4.20 5.55
CA VAL A 34 -5.58 -4.79 6.71
C VAL A 34 -5.60 -6.32 6.54
N ARG A 35 -4.58 -7.01 7.04
CA ARG A 35 -4.44 -8.47 7.12
C ARG A 35 -4.07 -8.82 8.56
N CYS A 36 -4.86 -9.67 9.20
CA CYS A 36 -4.59 -10.08 10.58
C CYS A 36 -4.38 -8.88 11.55
N ASN A 37 -5.29 -7.91 11.51
CA ASN A 37 -5.36 -6.78 12.46
C ASN A 37 -4.17 -5.80 12.47
N ASP A 38 -3.18 -5.95 11.59
CA ASP A 38 -1.97 -5.11 11.62
C ASP A 38 -1.90 -4.19 10.40
N GLU A 39 -2.29 -2.92 10.48
CA GLU A 39 -2.36 -2.03 9.31
C GLU A 39 -1.04 -1.88 8.52
N TYR A 40 0.08 -2.29 9.12
CA TYR A 40 1.43 -2.18 8.59
C TYR A 40 2.10 -3.54 8.35
N GLY A 41 1.58 -4.65 8.89
CA GLY A 41 2.19 -5.99 8.85
C GLY A 41 2.28 -6.68 7.48
N PHE A 42 2.05 -5.97 6.37
CA PHE A 42 2.05 -6.56 5.02
C PHE A 42 3.25 -6.14 4.20
N HIS A 43 4.21 -7.05 4.11
CA HIS A 43 5.24 -6.99 3.09
C HIS A 43 4.66 -7.18 1.68
N ILE A 44 3.62 -8.01 1.56
CA ILE A 44 3.00 -8.42 0.29
C ILE A 44 1.50 -8.20 0.38
N VAL A 45 0.97 -7.44 -0.57
CA VAL A 45 -0.47 -7.25 -0.79
C VAL A 45 -0.91 -8.06 -1.99
N LYS A 46 -2.11 -8.62 -1.88
CA LYS A 46 -2.80 -9.24 -3.01
C LYS A 46 -3.76 -8.21 -3.61
N LEU A 47 -3.43 -7.75 -4.82
CA LEU A 47 -4.23 -6.80 -5.58
C LEU A 47 -4.92 -7.51 -6.74
N SER A 48 -6.22 -7.26 -6.85
CA SER A 48 -7.05 -7.81 -7.92
C SER A 48 -7.43 -6.68 -8.88
N LYS A 49 -7.19 -6.88 -10.18
CA LYS A 49 -7.56 -5.96 -11.26
C LYS A 49 -8.06 -6.79 -12.45
N ASN A 50 -9.24 -6.46 -12.98
CA ASN A 50 -9.83 -7.14 -14.15
C ASN A 50 -9.93 -8.67 -14.02
N GLY A 51 -10.23 -9.19 -12.83
CA GLY A 51 -10.35 -10.65 -12.59
C GLY A 51 -9.03 -11.36 -12.32
N GLU A 52 -7.89 -10.73 -12.63
CA GLU A 52 -6.57 -11.25 -12.28
C GLU A 52 -6.14 -10.76 -10.91
N THR A 53 -5.51 -11.66 -10.14
CA THR A 53 -5.08 -11.36 -8.78
C THR A 53 -3.60 -11.64 -8.63
N THR A 54 -2.84 -10.59 -8.37
CA THR A 54 -1.38 -10.63 -8.36
C THR A 54 -0.85 -10.20 -7.00
N ASN A 55 0.21 -10.87 -6.56
CA ASN A 55 0.89 -10.54 -5.31
C ASN A 55 1.96 -9.49 -5.60
N HIS A 56 1.84 -8.33 -4.97
CA HIS A 56 2.79 -7.23 -5.11
C HIS A 56 3.37 -6.85 -3.75
N LYS A 57 4.65 -6.47 -3.73
CA LYS A 57 5.27 -5.95 -2.51
C LYS A 57 4.74 -4.54 -2.26
N VAL A 58 4.22 -4.29 -1.05
CA VAL A 58 3.69 -2.97 -0.68
C VAL A 58 4.78 -1.91 -0.82
N PHE A 59 5.99 -2.24 -0.39
CA PHE A 59 7.15 -1.37 -0.51
C PHE A 59 7.48 -0.98 -1.96
N ASP A 60 7.34 -1.91 -2.92
CA ASP A 60 7.59 -1.62 -4.34
C ASP A 60 6.53 -0.66 -4.91
N LEU A 61 5.25 -0.89 -4.56
CA LEU A 61 4.15 -0.01 -4.94
C LEU A 61 4.30 1.38 -4.33
N TRP A 62 4.71 1.44 -3.07
CA TRP A 62 4.98 2.68 -2.35
C TRP A 62 6.14 3.44 -2.99
N LYS A 63 7.26 2.76 -3.26
CA LYS A 63 8.45 3.35 -3.90
C LYS A 63 8.14 3.88 -5.30
N LYS A 64 7.24 3.22 -6.04
CA LYS A 64 6.74 3.72 -7.33
C LYS A 64 5.87 4.97 -7.20
N ALA A 65 5.07 5.09 -6.13
CA ALA A 65 4.21 6.24 -5.89
C ALA A 65 4.98 7.44 -5.28
N PHE A 66 5.94 7.13 -4.41
CA PHE A 66 6.76 8.07 -3.65
C PHE A 66 8.26 7.77 -3.84
N PRO A 67 8.81 7.95 -5.05
CA PRO A 67 10.23 7.71 -5.29
C PRO A 67 11.14 8.68 -4.51
N ASN A 68 10.60 9.82 -4.07
CA ASN A 68 11.32 10.85 -3.31
C ASN A 68 11.24 10.67 -1.78
N LEU A 69 10.41 9.74 -1.28
CA LEU A 69 10.34 9.49 0.16
C LEU A 69 11.42 8.50 0.58
N SER A 70 12.12 8.83 1.67
CA SER A 70 13.05 7.91 2.31
C SER A 70 12.29 6.74 2.91
N GLU A 71 12.88 5.55 2.82
CA GLU A 71 12.29 4.33 3.35
C GLU A 71 11.94 4.47 4.85
N SER A 72 12.64 5.32 5.59
CA SER A 72 12.35 5.62 7.00
C SER A 72 10.94 6.22 7.24
N SER A 73 10.33 6.84 6.23
CA SER A 73 8.94 7.33 6.31
C SER A 73 7.90 6.22 6.15
N PHE A 74 8.29 5.10 5.51
CA PHE A 74 7.42 3.95 5.35
C PHE A 74 7.31 3.21 6.69
N LYS A 75 6.13 3.30 7.31
CA LYS A 75 5.79 2.61 8.58
C LYS A 75 5.36 1.15 8.36
N GLY A 76 5.15 0.74 7.11
CA GLY A 76 4.88 -0.65 6.77
C GLY A 76 6.02 -1.57 7.18
N ALA A 77 5.69 -2.81 7.48
CA ALA A 77 6.65 -3.85 7.79
C ALA A 77 7.55 -4.06 6.55
N LYS A 78 8.86 -3.88 6.73
CA LYS A 78 9.88 -4.19 5.71
C LYS A 78 10.50 -5.57 5.92
N GLU A 79 10.56 -6.03 7.17
CA GLU A 79 11.09 -7.32 7.57
C GLU A 79 10.07 -8.14 8.35
N LYS A 80 10.09 -9.47 8.12
CA LYS A 80 9.49 -10.42 9.06
C LYS A 80 10.14 -10.17 10.42
N ILE A 81 9.39 -9.64 11.36
CA ILE A 81 9.75 -9.75 12.77
C ILE A 81 9.57 -11.23 13.09
N TYR A 82 10.66 -11.99 13.21
CA TYR A 82 10.68 -13.39 13.63
C TYR A 82 10.59 -13.46 15.15
#